data_AF-A0A9D4FYV0-F1
#
_entry.id   AF-A0A9D4FYV0-F1
#
_cell.length_a   1.000
_cell.length_b   1.000
_cell.length_c   1.000
_cell.angle_alpha   90.00
_cell.angle_beta   90.00
_cell.angle_gamma   90.00
#
_symmetry.space_group_name_H-M   'P 1'
#
loop_
_entity.id
_entity.type
_entity.pdbx_description
1 polymer ?
#
loop_
_entity_poly.entity_id
_entity_poly.type
_entity_poly.pdbx_seq_one_letter_code
_entity_poly.pdbx_strand_id
1 'polypeptide(L)'
;MAGAMHGDSSANPARLKAMTAKHLILRKVQIQFRSACDQIVLLNKRMEGVLFRYNAARDSANRSFRYKLRLRLAVVEGIRNMFYEYANIKAVQIVNLRRDLFGEIVEIVNDENAVGRYYGADDNSEEDDSFSESEAADDDEDLTEDDEGMSENSEDILDDDENLSEIDGSNLVNNNPDTEEMEIA
;
A
#
# COMPACT_ATOMS: atom_id res chain seq x y z
N MET A 1 70.32 -11.64 -11.72
CA MET A 1 69.14 -12.39 -11.26
C MET A 1 67.96 -11.44 -11.24
N ALA A 2 67.17 -11.43 -12.31
CA ALA A 2 65.98 -10.58 -12.44
C ALA A 2 64.76 -11.39 -12.00
N GLY A 3 64.21 -11.05 -10.84
CA GLY A 3 62.95 -11.62 -10.35
C GLY A 3 61.78 -10.87 -10.96
N ALA A 4 61.09 -11.52 -11.90
CA ALA A 4 59.88 -10.99 -12.52
C ALA A 4 58.72 -11.03 -11.49
N MET A 5 58.41 -9.88 -10.90
CA MET A 5 57.15 -9.66 -10.20
C MET A 5 56.07 -9.36 -11.24
N HIS A 6 55.46 -10.42 -11.80
CA HIS A 6 54.18 -10.29 -12.48
C HIS A 6 53.08 -10.58 -11.46
N GLY A 7 52.63 -9.52 -10.78
CA GLY A 7 51.37 -9.55 -10.07
C GLY A 7 50.25 -9.59 -11.09
N ASP A 8 49.67 -10.78 -11.30
CA ASP A 8 48.44 -10.99 -12.05
C ASP A 8 47.30 -10.18 -11.41
N SER A 9 47.12 -8.95 -11.88
CA SER A 9 45.96 -8.11 -11.62
C SER A 9 45.06 -8.07 -12.86
N SER A 10 44.77 -9.24 -13.45
CA SER A 10 43.69 -9.36 -14.42
C SER A 10 42.38 -9.58 -13.66
N ALA A 11 41.66 -8.49 -13.39
CA ALA A 11 40.32 -8.57 -12.82
C ALA A 11 39.45 -9.42 -13.78
N ASN A 12 39.07 -10.63 -13.33
CA ASN A 12 38.27 -11.55 -14.12
C ASN A 12 36.99 -10.83 -14.62
N PRO A 13 36.76 -10.72 -15.94
CA PRO A 13 35.65 -9.95 -16.50
C PRO A 13 34.27 -10.45 -16.01
N ALA A 14 34.15 -11.73 -15.62
CA ALA A 14 32.94 -12.26 -15.02
C ALA A 14 32.64 -11.64 -13.65
N ARG A 15 33.68 -11.35 -12.85
CA ARG A 15 33.56 -10.73 -11.53
C ARG A 15 33.12 -9.26 -11.64
N LEU A 16 33.64 -8.53 -12.62
CA LEU A 16 33.22 -7.15 -12.91
C LEU A 16 31.75 -7.09 -13.34
N LYS A 17 31.29 -7.98 -14.22
CA LYS A 17 29.89 -8.09 -14.62
C LYS A 17 28.96 -8.44 -13.46
N ALA A 18 29.37 -9.37 -12.59
CA ALA A 18 28.60 -9.73 -11.41
C ALA A 18 28.49 -8.55 -10.42
N MET A 19 29.56 -7.79 -10.26
CA MET A 19 29.59 -6.61 -9.39
C MET A 19 28.65 -5.51 -9.92
N THR A 20 28.69 -5.18 -11.22
CA THR A 20 27.80 -4.16 -11.80
C THR A 20 26.33 -4.59 -11.74
N ALA A 21 26.03 -5.87 -11.94
CA ALA A 21 24.68 -6.41 -11.77
C ALA A 21 24.17 -6.24 -10.32
N LYS A 22 25.01 -6.57 -9.31
CA LYS A 22 24.65 -6.37 -7.90
C LYS A 22 24.39 -4.89 -7.56
N HIS A 23 25.15 -3.94 -8.14
CA HIS A 23 24.90 -2.51 -7.95
C HIS A 23 23.54 -2.06 -8.52
N LEU A 24 23.16 -2.57 -9.70
CA LEU A 24 21.86 -2.28 -10.30
C LEU A 24 20.71 -2.81 -9.44
N ILE A 25 20.87 -4.04 -8.91
CA ILE A 25 19.88 -4.64 -8.00
C ILE A 25 19.77 -3.81 -6.72
N LEU A 26 20.90 -3.41 -6.11
CA LEU A 26 20.90 -2.56 -4.92
C LEU A 26 20.12 -1.27 -5.14
N ARG A 27 20.38 -0.56 -6.24
CA ARG A 27 19.64 0.67 -6.59
C ARG A 27 18.14 0.41 -6.74
N LYS A 28 17.76 -0.67 -7.41
CA LYS A 28 16.34 -1.05 -7.59
C LYS A 28 15.66 -1.30 -6.25
N VAL A 29 16.28 -2.07 -5.37
CA VAL A 29 15.72 -2.39 -4.05
C VAL A 29 15.60 -1.13 -3.18
N GLN A 30 16.58 -0.22 -3.23
CA GLN A 30 16.51 1.07 -2.53
C GLN A 30 15.34 1.94 -2.99
N ILE A 31 15.05 1.98 -4.29
CA ILE A 31 13.89 2.71 -4.81
C ILE A 31 12.59 2.08 -4.31
N GLN A 32 12.50 0.74 -4.31
CA GLN A 32 11.33 0.02 -3.80
C GLN A 32 11.12 0.26 -2.31
N PHE A 33 12.19 0.24 -1.51
CA PHE A 33 12.14 0.55 -0.08
C PHE A 33 11.61 1.96 0.18
N ARG A 34 12.18 2.97 -0.50
CA ARG A 34 11.72 4.36 -0.35
C ARG A 34 10.26 4.51 -0.75
N SER A 35 9.86 3.92 -1.87
CA SER A 35 8.46 3.93 -2.30
C SER A 35 7.53 3.32 -1.24
N ALA A 36 7.92 2.21 -0.59
CA ALA A 36 7.15 1.62 0.49
C ALA A 36 7.02 2.57 1.70
N CYS A 37 8.11 3.24 2.09
CA CYS A 37 8.08 4.26 3.14
C CYS A 37 7.13 5.43 2.79
N ASP A 38 7.17 5.90 1.54
CA ASP A 38 6.28 6.95 1.05
C ASP A 38 4.80 6.52 1.14
N GLN A 39 4.50 5.25 0.78
CA GLN A 39 3.15 4.69 0.92
C GLN A 39 2.70 4.63 2.38
N ILE A 40 3.58 4.24 3.31
CA ILE A 40 3.27 4.23 4.75
C ILE A 40 2.87 5.64 5.22
N VAL A 41 3.64 6.67 4.83
CA VAL A 41 3.34 8.06 5.19
C VAL A 41 1.99 8.51 4.63
N LEU A 42 1.69 8.18 3.37
CA LEU A 42 0.39 8.50 2.75
C LEU A 42 -0.78 7.78 3.46
N LEU A 43 -0.60 6.51 3.81
CA LEU A 43 -1.62 5.72 4.50
C LEU A 43 -1.86 6.23 5.92
N ASN A 44 -0.84 6.70 6.63
CA ASN A 44 -0.99 7.35 7.94
C ASN A 44 -1.87 8.60 7.84
N LYS A 45 -1.59 9.50 6.88
CA LYS A 45 -2.43 10.68 6.64
C LYS A 45 -3.87 10.31 6.30
N ARG A 46 -4.06 9.26 5.49
CA ARG A 46 -5.40 8.76 5.16
C ARG A 46 -6.11 8.22 6.39
N MET A 47 -5.41 7.48 7.24
CA MET A 47 -5.95 6.92 8.48
C MET A 47 -6.41 8.02 9.42
N GLU A 48 -5.59 9.06 9.64
CA GLU A 48 -5.95 10.25 10.42
C GLU A 48 -7.23 10.90 9.88
N GLY A 49 -7.35 11.06 8.56
CA GLY A 49 -8.56 11.63 7.94
C GLY A 49 -9.82 10.78 8.13
N VAL A 50 -9.70 9.44 8.11
CA VAL A 50 -10.83 8.55 8.39
C VAL A 50 -11.19 8.58 9.87
N LEU A 51 -10.19 8.60 10.76
CA LEU A 51 -10.39 8.66 12.21
C LEU A 51 -11.08 9.96 12.63
N PHE A 52 -10.66 11.10 12.06
CA PHE A 52 -11.31 12.39 12.28
C PHE A 52 -12.81 12.33 11.93
N ARG A 53 -13.15 11.78 10.77
CA ARG A 53 -14.56 11.62 10.35
C ARG A 53 -15.31 10.62 11.23
N TYR A 54 -14.63 9.58 11.71
CA TYR A 54 -15.23 8.60 12.61
C TYR A 54 -15.62 9.24 13.93
N ASN A 55 -14.74 10.05 14.51
CA ASN A 55 -15.03 10.79 15.73
C ASN A 55 -16.21 11.76 15.53
N ALA A 56 -16.25 12.52 14.43
CA ALA A 56 -17.40 13.37 14.12
C ALA A 56 -18.72 12.58 13.91
N ALA A 57 -18.66 11.37 13.34
CA ALA A 57 -19.81 10.50 13.17
C ALA A 57 -20.28 9.86 14.49
N ARG A 58 -19.35 9.66 15.42
CA ARG A 58 -19.62 9.23 16.80
C ARG A 58 -20.39 10.32 17.55
N ASP A 59 -19.89 11.55 17.49
CA ASP A 59 -20.47 12.68 18.19
C ASP A 59 -21.87 13.07 17.64
N SER A 60 -22.14 12.77 16.36
CA SER A 60 -23.45 12.98 15.71
C SER A 60 -24.39 11.74 15.72
N ALA A 61 -24.05 10.69 16.47
CA ALA A 61 -24.83 9.46 16.63
C ALA A 61 -25.21 8.71 15.32
N ASN A 62 -24.49 8.91 14.21
CA ASN A 62 -24.82 8.30 12.92
C ASN A 62 -24.28 6.86 12.78
N ARG A 63 -25.03 5.86 13.30
CA ARG A 63 -24.61 4.44 13.41
C ARG A 63 -24.12 3.82 12.09
N SER A 64 -24.87 3.99 11.00
CA SER A 64 -24.52 3.44 9.69
C SER A 64 -23.23 4.03 9.13
N PHE A 65 -23.01 5.34 9.34
CA PHE A 65 -21.79 6.00 8.90
C PHE A 65 -20.57 5.60 9.74
N ARG A 66 -20.73 5.41 11.06
CA ARG A 66 -19.68 4.86 11.93
C ARG A 66 -19.19 3.50 11.47
N TYR A 67 -20.11 2.59 11.14
CA TYR A 67 -19.75 1.25 10.69
C TYR A 67 -18.92 1.29 9.40
N LYS A 68 -19.35 2.09 8.41
CA LYS A 68 -18.61 2.29 7.16
C LYS A 68 -17.21 2.85 7.39
N LEU A 69 -17.05 3.76 8.36
CA LEU A 69 -15.75 4.33 8.71
C LEU A 69 -14.85 3.32 9.45
N ARG A 70 -15.42 2.48 10.34
CA ARG A 70 -14.69 1.36 10.97
C ARG A 70 -14.12 0.39 9.93
N LEU A 71 -14.94 -0.01 8.95
CA LEU A 71 -14.47 -0.87 7.85
C LEU A 71 -13.32 -0.21 7.07
N ARG A 72 -13.42 1.10 6.80
CA ARG A 72 -12.36 1.85 6.11
C ARG A 72 -11.08 1.93 6.95
N LEU A 73 -11.18 2.13 8.27
CA LEU A 73 -10.02 2.13 9.17
C LEU A 73 -9.29 0.79 9.10
N ALA A 74 -10.02 -0.32 9.25
CA ALA A 74 -9.45 -1.67 9.20
C ALA A 74 -8.73 -1.95 7.88
N VAL A 75 -9.31 -1.54 6.74
CA VAL A 75 -8.68 -1.72 5.42
C VAL A 75 -7.40 -0.89 5.29
N VAL A 76 -7.44 0.40 5.64
CA VAL A 76 -6.26 1.29 5.55
C VAL A 76 -5.14 0.78 6.46
N GLU A 77 -5.48 0.29 7.65
CA GLU A 77 -4.53 -0.31 8.58
C GLU A 77 -3.91 -1.59 8.04
N GLY A 78 -4.72 -2.51 7.50
CA GLY A 78 -4.20 -3.73 6.89
C GLY A 78 -3.21 -3.45 5.76
N ILE A 79 -3.53 -2.51 4.87
CA ILE A 79 -2.64 -2.12 3.77
C ILE A 79 -1.35 -1.47 4.31
N ARG A 80 -1.45 -0.60 5.33
CA ARG A 80 -0.28 0.02 5.96
C ARG A 80 0.65 -1.04 6.56
N ASN A 81 0.10 -2.02 7.26
CA ASN A 81 0.87 -3.10 7.88
C ASN A 81 1.58 -3.95 6.83
N MET A 82 0.93 -4.23 5.71
CA MET A 82 1.56 -4.91 4.57
C MET A 82 2.77 -4.12 4.02
N PHE A 83 2.68 -2.79 3.93
CA PHE A 83 3.83 -1.97 3.51
C PHE A 83 4.96 -1.93 4.54
N TYR A 84 4.66 -1.99 5.85
CA TYR A 84 5.69 -2.15 6.88
C TYR A 84 6.47 -3.46 6.71
N GLU A 85 5.77 -4.58 6.54
CA GLU A 85 6.41 -5.87 6.27
C GLU A 85 7.23 -5.84 4.98
N TYR A 86 6.68 -5.27 3.90
CA TYR A 86 7.38 -5.12 2.64
C TYR A 86 8.64 -4.25 2.77
N ALA A 87 8.56 -3.12 3.46
CA ALA A 87 9.70 -2.24 3.73
C ALA A 87 10.79 -2.98 4.53
N ASN A 88 10.42 -3.76 5.54
CA ASN A 88 11.37 -4.58 6.31
C ASN A 88 12.08 -5.61 5.44
N ILE A 89 11.35 -6.33 4.58
CA ILE A 89 11.94 -7.28 3.63
C ILE A 89 12.96 -6.56 2.73
N LYS A 90 12.63 -5.36 2.24
CA LYS A 90 13.54 -4.58 1.38
C LYS A 90 14.74 -4.01 2.14
N ALA A 91 14.58 -3.60 3.39
CA ALA A 91 15.68 -3.16 4.24
C ALA A 91 16.71 -4.29 4.43
N VAL A 92 16.24 -5.51 4.76
CA VAL A 92 17.11 -6.69 4.88
C VAL A 92 17.83 -6.99 3.55
N GLN A 93 17.14 -6.89 2.42
CA GLN A 93 17.77 -7.05 1.10
C GLN A 93 18.87 -6.01 0.84
N ILE A 94 18.65 -4.74 1.21
CA ILE A 94 19.65 -3.66 1.07
C ILE A 94 20.87 -3.96 1.93
N VAL A 95 20.68 -4.35 3.19
CA VAL A 95 21.77 -4.69 4.12
C VAL A 95 22.62 -5.82 3.55
N ASN A 96 21.99 -6.91 3.10
CA ASN A 96 22.71 -8.05 2.52
C ASN A 96 23.49 -7.66 1.25
N LEU A 97 22.89 -6.86 0.36
CA LEU A 97 23.56 -6.39 -0.85
C LEU A 97 24.72 -5.44 -0.55
N ARG A 98 24.60 -4.56 0.45
CA ARG A 98 25.68 -3.67 0.87
C ARG A 98 26.82 -4.43 1.53
N ARG A 99 26.52 -5.44 2.34
CA ARG A 99 27.52 -6.36 2.90
C ARG A 99 28.28 -7.09 1.80
N ASP A 100 27.57 -7.61 0.80
CA ASP A 100 28.15 -8.32 -0.34
C ASP A 100 29.03 -7.44 -1.25
N LEU A 101 28.64 -6.17 -1.43
CA LEU A 101 29.31 -5.26 -2.36
C LEU A 101 30.47 -4.49 -1.70
N PHE A 102 30.29 -4.09 -0.45
CA PHE A 102 31.17 -3.12 0.22
C PHE A 102 31.79 -3.67 1.51
N GLY A 103 31.37 -4.85 1.99
CA GLY A 103 31.80 -5.37 3.28
C GLY A 103 31.21 -4.61 4.48
N GLU A 104 30.19 -3.77 4.26
CA GLU A 104 29.53 -2.97 5.29
C GLU A 104 28.69 -3.86 6.22
N ILE A 105 28.80 -3.65 7.53
CA ILE A 105 27.93 -4.27 8.53
C ILE A 105 26.92 -3.22 8.94
N VAL A 106 25.67 -3.36 8.48
CA VAL A 106 24.56 -2.48 8.81
C VAL A 106 23.57 -3.27 9.66
N GLU A 107 23.26 -2.76 10.85
CA GLU A 107 22.24 -3.33 11.73
C GLU A 107 20.90 -2.63 11.50
N ILE A 108 19.83 -3.42 11.42
CA ILE A 108 18.46 -2.90 11.34
C ILE A 108 17.94 -2.80 12.77
N VAL A 109 17.69 -1.58 13.25
CA VAL A 109 17.07 -1.35 14.55
C VAL A 109 15.56 -1.50 14.39
N ASN A 110 14.99 -2.58 14.92
CA ASN A 110 13.55 -2.77 15.00
C ASN A 110 13.05 -2.28 16.36
N ASP A 111 12.37 -1.14 16.40
CA ASP A 111 11.63 -0.72 17.58
C ASP A 111 10.30 -1.49 17.67
N GLU A 112 10.36 -2.70 18.23
CA GLU A 112 9.18 -3.57 18.47
C GLU A 112 8.12 -2.91 19.38
N ASN A 113 8.48 -1.82 20.06
CA ASN A 113 7.64 -1.12 21.03
C ASN A 113 6.66 -0.09 20.42
N ALA A 114 6.69 0.11 19.10
CA ALA A 114 5.86 1.11 18.42
C ALA A 114 4.44 0.61 18.07
N VAL A 115 4.23 -0.71 17.96
CA VAL A 115 2.97 -1.30 17.46
C VAL A 115 1.87 -1.31 18.54
N GLY A 116 2.24 -1.27 19.83
CA GLY A 116 1.31 -1.47 20.95
C GLY A 116 0.53 -0.24 21.45
N ARG A 117 0.76 0.97 20.91
CA ARG A 117 0.19 2.21 21.50
C ARG A 117 -1.12 2.70 20.89
N TYR A 118 -1.67 2.04 19.86
CA TYR A 118 -2.85 2.59 19.14
C TYR A 118 -4.20 1.98 19.56
N TYR A 119 -4.22 0.92 20.38
CA TYR A 119 -5.46 0.24 20.83
C TYR A 119 -5.43 -0.10 22.33
N GLY A 120 -5.10 0.87 23.18
CA GLY A 120 -5.13 0.68 24.62
C GLY A 120 -5.76 1.87 25.33
N ALA A 121 -6.89 1.61 25.98
CA ALA A 121 -7.66 2.50 26.86
C ALA A 121 -8.56 3.53 26.15
N ASP A 122 -9.71 3.04 25.66
CA ASP A 122 -11.03 3.62 25.96
C ASP A 122 -12.09 2.55 25.65
N ASP A 123 -11.88 1.37 26.26
CA ASP A 123 -12.90 0.35 26.45
C ASP A 123 -13.64 0.70 27.73
N ASN A 124 -14.63 1.60 27.61
CA ASN A 124 -15.61 1.87 28.65
C ASN A 124 -16.85 2.53 28.04
N SER A 125 -17.61 1.74 27.30
CA SER A 125 -19.07 1.90 27.27
C SER A 125 -19.66 0.55 26.87
N GLU A 126 -19.96 -0.23 27.91
CA GLU A 126 -21.03 -1.23 27.88
C GLU A 126 -22.30 -0.55 27.35
N GLU A 127 -22.50 -0.56 26.02
CA GLU A 127 -23.84 -0.35 25.47
C GLU A 127 -24.50 -1.74 25.43
N ASP A 128 -25.19 -2.02 26.53
CA ASP A 128 -26.31 -2.93 26.65
C ASP A 128 -27.30 -2.63 25.50
N ASP A 129 -27.10 -3.27 24.34
CA ASP A 129 -28.10 -3.37 23.27
C ASP A 129 -29.22 -4.28 23.81
N SER A 130 -30.05 -3.74 24.73
CA SER A 130 -31.28 -4.38 25.17
C SER A 130 -32.18 -4.52 23.94
N PHE A 131 -32.21 -5.71 23.38
CA PHE A 131 -33.12 -6.12 22.31
C PHE A 131 -34.55 -6.06 22.88
N SER A 132 -35.24 -4.94 22.66
CA SER A 132 -36.67 -4.86 22.91
C SER A 132 -37.38 -5.63 21.79
N GLU A 133 -37.62 -6.91 22.05
CA GLU A 133 -38.52 -7.78 21.29
C GLU A 133 -39.94 -7.20 21.39
N SER A 134 -40.33 -6.41 20.39
CA SER A 134 -41.71 -5.99 20.23
C SER A 134 -42.49 -7.17 19.66
N GLU A 135 -43.29 -7.81 20.52
CA GLU A 135 -44.37 -8.72 20.14
C GLU A 135 -45.28 -8.01 19.12
N ALA A 136 -45.08 -8.29 17.84
CA ALA A 136 -46.03 -7.95 16.80
C ALA A 136 -47.16 -8.97 16.91
N ALA A 137 -48.33 -8.45 17.28
CA ALA A 137 -49.57 -9.19 17.36
C ALA A 137 -49.89 -9.90 16.05
N ASP A 138 -50.34 -11.15 16.19
CA ASP A 138 -51.04 -11.93 15.17
C ASP A 138 -52.23 -11.12 14.65
N ASP A 139 -52.24 -10.78 13.37
CA ASP A 139 -53.44 -10.41 12.62
C ASP A 139 -53.48 -11.28 11.35
N ASP A 140 -54.22 -12.39 11.48
CA ASP A 140 -54.66 -13.31 10.44
C ASP A 140 -55.72 -12.62 9.55
N GLU A 141 -55.41 -12.34 8.28
CA GLU A 141 -56.39 -12.16 7.19
C GLU A 141 -55.67 -12.57 5.88
N ASP A 142 -55.84 -13.82 5.44
CA ASP A 142 -56.82 -14.31 4.46
C ASP A 142 -56.43 -14.08 2.98
N LEU A 143 -56.64 -15.15 2.23
CA LEU A 143 -56.12 -15.56 0.93
C LEU A 143 -56.62 -14.72 -0.24
N THR A 144 -55.74 -14.45 -1.21
CA THR A 144 -56.08 -14.67 -2.63
C THR A 144 -54.85 -15.16 -3.39
N GLU A 145 -54.93 -16.42 -3.81
CA GLU A 145 -54.20 -16.97 -4.94
C GLU A 145 -54.60 -16.21 -6.20
N ASP A 146 -53.64 -15.68 -6.95
CA ASP A 146 -53.79 -15.43 -8.39
C ASP A 146 -52.44 -15.69 -9.06
N ASP A 147 -52.32 -16.94 -9.48
CA ASP A 147 -51.41 -17.46 -10.50
C ASP A 147 -51.73 -16.81 -11.84
N GLU A 148 -50.84 -15.97 -12.38
CA GLU A 148 -50.72 -15.78 -13.82
C GLU A 148 -49.26 -15.53 -14.25
N GLY A 149 -48.75 -16.44 -15.07
CA GLY A 149 -48.27 -16.02 -16.39
C GLY A 149 -46.77 -15.88 -16.59
N MET A 150 -46.17 -16.96 -17.07
CA MET A 150 -44.94 -17.01 -17.86
C MET A 150 -44.82 -15.88 -18.91
N SER A 151 -43.64 -15.27 -19.03
CA SER A 151 -43.01 -15.09 -20.34
C SER A 151 -41.51 -14.86 -20.20
N GLU A 152 -40.74 -15.84 -20.69
CA GLU A 152 -39.35 -15.70 -21.08
C GLU A 152 -39.24 -14.64 -22.19
N ASN A 153 -38.33 -13.69 -22.04
CA ASN A 153 -37.77 -12.98 -23.19
C ASN A 153 -36.25 -13.01 -23.07
N SER A 154 -35.69 -13.97 -23.78
CA SER A 154 -34.33 -13.98 -24.29
C SER A 154 -34.22 -12.96 -25.44
N GLU A 155 -33.36 -11.96 -25.30
CA GLU A 155 -32.69 -11.22 -26.39
C GLU A 155 -31.33 -10.77 -25.81
N ASP A 156 -30.23 -11.43 -26.15
CA ASP A 156 -29.40 -11.26 -27.35
C ASP A 156 -28.58 -9.94 -27.37
N ILE A 157 -27.24 -10.13 -27.37
CA ILE A 157 -26.24 -9.39 -28.16
C ILE A 157 -25.89 -7.96 -27.64
N LEU A 158 -24.67 -7.67 -27.19
CA LEU A 158 -23.46 -7.44 -28.02
C LEU A 158 -22.15 -7.70 -27.26
N ASP A 159 -21.26 -8.43 -27.91
CA ASP A 159 -19.82 -8.44 -27.66
C ASP A 159 -19.20 -7.13 -28.20
N ASP A 160 -18.86 -6.19 -27.32
CA ASP A 160 -18.00 -5.05 -27.67
C ASP A 160 -16.54 -5.39 -27.34
N ASP A 161 -15.97 -6.25 -28.17
CA ASP A 161 -14.53 -6.36 -28.39
C ASP A 161 -14.11 -5.27 -29.39
N GLU A 162 -13.73 -4.08 -28.93
CA GLU A 162 -12.86 -3.20 -29.72
C GLU A 162 -11.86 -2.41 -28.86
N ASN A 163 -10.60 -2.85 -28.94
CA ASN A 163 -9.52 -2.02 -29.45
C ASN A 163 -9.04 -0.83 -28.57
N LEU A 164 -8.19 -1.11 -27.59
CA LEU A 164 -7.18 -0.15 -27.13
C LEU A 164 -5.82 -0.53 -27.69
N SER A 165 -5.60 -0.07 -28.93
CA SER A 165 -4.31 0.01 -29.58
C SER A 165 -3.31 0.82 -28.75
N GLU A 166 -2.11 0.26 -28.64
CA GLU A 166 -0.81 0.92 -28.78
C GLU A 166 -0.76 2.44 -28.48
N ILE A 167 -0.31 2.78 -27.27
CA ILE A 167 0.39 4.05 -27.04
C ILE A 167 1.89 3.72 -27.12
N ASP A 168 2.41 3.70 -28.34
CA ASP A 168 3.80 4.06 -28.63
C ASP A 168 3.83 5.51 -29.11
N GLY A 169 4.81 6.28 -28.64
CA GLY A 169 4.85 7.71 -28.93
C GLY A 169 5.62 8.52 -27.90
N SER A 170 6.90 8.16 -27.73
CA SER A 170 8.00 9.14 -27.77
C SER A 170 7.58 10.62 -27.82
N ASN A 171 7.52 11.28 -26.66
CA ASN A 171 7.61 12.73 -26.60
C ASN A 171 8.90 13.11 -25.85
N LEU A 172 10.00 13.00 -26.59
CA LEU A 172 11.24 13.70 -26.32
C LEU A 172 11.02 15.18 -26.64
N VAL A 173 10.82 16.00 -25.62
CA VAL A 173 11.13 17.42 -25.71
C VAL A 173 12.11 17.74 -24.59
N ASN A 174 13.38 17.66 -24.98
CA ASN A 174 14.45 18.48 -24.42
C ASN A 174 13.98 19.93 -24.34
N ASN A 175 14.16 20.57 -23.18
CA ASN A 175 14.55 21.98 -23.07
C ASN A 175 14.99 22.28 -21.63
N ASN A 176 16.29 22.17 -21.42
CA ASN A 176 17.06 22.96 -20.47
C ASN A 176 18.39 23.26 -21.22
N PRO A 177 19.13 24.36 -20.98
CA PRO A 177 19.08 25.26 -19.82
C PRO A 177 19.24 26.75 -20.19
N ASP A 178 19.43 27.56 -19.15
CA ASP A 178 20.08 28.88 -19.13
C ASP A 178 19.19 30.12 -19.08
N THR A 179 19.68 31.08 -18.27
CA THR A 179 19.21 32.44 -17.96
C THR A 179 18.15 32.52 -16.87
N GLU A 180 18.29 33.23 -15.75
CA GLU A 180 19.21 34.31 -15.40
C GLU A 180 19.40 34.39 -13.89
N GLU A 181 20.60 34.82 -13.53
CA GLU A 181 20.96 35.41 -12.24
C GLU A 181 19.93 36.47 -11.81
N MET A 182 19.59 36.49 -10.52
CA MET A 182 19.38 37.78 -9.87
C MET A 182 19.80 37.72 -8.40
N GLU A 183 20.83 38.50 -8.13
CA GLU A 183 21.44 38.82 -6.85
C GLU A 183 20.46 39.39 -5.83
N ILE A 184 20.62 38.94 -4.59
CA ILE A 184 20.96 39.74 -3.40
C ILE A 184 20.61 41.24 -3.46
N ALA A 185 19.66 41.64 -2.59
CA ALA A 185 19.78 42.80 -1.70
C ALA A 185 18.94 42.57 -0.44
#